data_AF-A0A7J5Z6X2-F1
#
_entry.id   AF-A0A7J5Z6X2-F1
#
_cell.length_a   1.000
_cell.length_b   1.000
_cell.length_c   1.000
_cell.angle_alpha   90.00
_cell.angle_beta   90.00
_cell.angle_gamma   90.00
#
_symmetry.space_group_name_H-M   'P 1'
#
loop_
_entity.id
_entity.type
_entity.pdbx_description
1 polymer ?
#
loop_
_entity_poly.entity_id
_entity_poly.type
_entity_poly.pdbx_seq_one_letter_code
_entity_poly.pdbx_strand_id
1 'polypeptide(L)'
;MFSQELLTNGELNHFSLKERMVEIGKRWHKLSQIQKDKYKKQVEEQQGIYKVLLEAWIQGLSPQDRAVYTQFTSTKRRSSTKARSPPPLRTCLTLTRRRVTRLTLMKTTRRQEAQTAKRKMRTKRRMTKIEAPRRNPATLSLTSSAPSASLDRTGCAGHASSADHHADQ
;
A
#
# COMPACT_ATOMS: atom_id res chain seq x y z
N MET A 1 -10.17 -17.44 6.86
CA MET A 1 -11.60 -17.78 6.71
C MET A 1 -11.89 -18.43 5.37
N PHE A 2 -11.84 -17.71 4.24
CA PHE A 2 -12.19 -18.29 2.91
C PHE A 2 -11.57 -19.66 2.58
N SER A 3 -10.24 -19.78 2.58
CA SER A 3 -9.58 -21.06 2.25
C SER A 3 -9.94 -22.19 3.21
N GLN A 4 -10.20 -21.86 4.47
CA GLN A 4 -10.55 -22.85 5.48
C GLN A 4 -11.97 -23.37 5.25
N GLU A 5 -12.93 -22.50 4.98
CA GLU A 5 -14.30 -22.88 4.65
C GLU A 5 -14.34 -23.87 3.48
N LEU A 6 -13.61 -23.59 2.41
CA LEU A 6 -13.55 -24.45 1.23
C LEU A 6 -12.86 -25.80 1.46
N LEU A 7 -11.97 -25.89 2.45
CA LEU A 7 -11.34 -27.16 2.83
C LEU A 7 -12.23 -27.98 3.77
N THR A 8 -12.93 -27.32 4.69
CA THR A 8 -13.80 -27.98 5.67
C THR A 8 -15.10 -28.47 5.04
N ASN A 9 -15.68 -27.72 4.09
CA ASN A 9 -16.93 -28.09 3.43
C ASN A 9 -16.78 -29.30 2.49
N GLY A 10 -15.55 -29.75 2.21
CA GLY A 10 -15.28 -30.97 1.46
C GLY A 10 -15.55 -30.92 -0.04
N GLU A 11 -16.04 -29.80 -0.58
CA GLU A 11 -16.32 -29.60 -2.01
C GLU A 11 -15.10 -29.94 -2.90
N LEU A 12 -13.89 -29.72 -2.40
CA LEU A 12 -12.64 -29.91 -3.11
C LEU A 12 -11.96 -31.26 -2.82
N ASN A 13 -12.58 -32.18 -2.07
CA ASN A 13 -11.93 -33.43 -1.60
C ASN A 13 -11.52 -34.41 -2.71
N HIS A 14 -12.06 -34.25 -3.92
CA HIS A 14 -11.68 -35.04 -5.09
C HIS A 14 -10.32 -34.63 -5.69
N PHE A 15 -9.76 -33.48 -5.27
CA PHE A 15 -8.44 -33.01 -5.68
C PHE A 15 -7.38 -33.37 -4.64
N SER A 16 -6.13 -33.52 -5.09
CA SER A 16 -4.98 -33.56 -4.18
C SER A 16 -4.86 -32.24 -3.41
N LEU A 17 -4.26 -32.23 -2.21
CA LEU A 17 -4.12 -30.99 -1.42
C LEU A 17 -3.43 -29.85 -2.19
N LYS A 18 -2.44 -30.19 -3.03
CA LYS A 18 -1.74 -29.22 -3.88
C LYS A 18 -2.70 -28.55 -4.87
N GLU A 19 -3.52 -29.34 -5.53
CA GLU A 19 -4.53 -28.85 -6.47
C GLU A 19 -5.64 -28.07 -5.75
N ARG A 20 -6.06 -28.51 -4.55
CA ARG A 20 -6.98 -27.75 -3.70
C ARG A 20 -6.47 -26.34 -3.41
N MET A 21 -5.19 -26.19 -3.07
CA MET A 21 -4.61 -24.86 -2.80
C MET A 21 -4.62 -23.97 -4.04
N VAL A 22 -4.32 -24.54 -5.20
CA VAL A 22 -4.36 -23.81 -6.48
C VAL A 22 -5.77 -23.35 -6.81
N GLU A 23 -6.76 -24.24 -6.67
CA GLU A 23 -8.16 -23.92 -6.99
C GLU A 23 -8.76 -22.89 -6.02
N ILE A 24 -8.46 -23.00 -4.72
CA ILE A 24 -8.81 -21.98 -3.73
C ILE A 24 -8.21 -20.61 -4.13
N GLY A 25 -6.96 -20.59 -4.59
CA GLY A 25 -6.32 -19.39 -5.12
C GLY A 25 -7.10 -18.78 -6.30
N LYS A 26 -7.54 -19.60 -7.26
CA LYS A 26 -8.35 -19.13 -8.39
C LYS A 26 -9.70 -18.56 -7.94
N ARG A 27 -10.41 -19.27 -7.06
CA ARG A 27 -11.71 -18.82 -6.53
C ARG A 27 -11.57 -17.51 -5.76
N TRP A 28 -10.53 -17.37 -4.93
CA TRP A 28 -10.24 -16.12 -4.21
C TRP A 28 -10.02 -14.93 -5.15
N HIS A 29 -9.30 -15.12 -6.26
CA HIS A 29 -9.05 -14.05 -7.22
C HIS A 29 -10.34 -13.59 -7.92
N LYS A 30 -11.30 -14.50 -8.15
CA LYS A 30 -12.60 -14.21 -8.76
C LYS A 30 -13.55 -13.42 -7.85
N LEU A 31 -13.34 -13.44 -6.53
CA LEU A 31 -14.19 -12.70 -5.59
C LEU A 31 -14.07 -11.18 -5.76
N SER A 32 -15.20 -10.49 -5.60
CA SER A 32 -15.22 -9.03 -5.52
C SER A 32 -14.59 -8.52 -4.21
N GLN A 33 -14.24 -7.23 -4.16
CA GLN A 33 -13.62 -6.66 -2.96
C GLN A 33 -14.54 -6.75 -1.73
N ILE A 34 -15.84 -6.50 -1.89
CA ILE A 34 -16.85 -6.60 -0.82
C ILE A 34 -16.87 -8.02 -0.22
N GLN A 35 -16.78 -9.05 -1.05
CA GLN A 35 -16.72 -10.45 -0.58
C GLN A 35 -15.44 -10.72 0.19
N LYS A 36 -14.30 -10.20 -0.27
CA LYS A 36 -13.01 -10.32 0.43
C LYS A 36 -13.05 -9.61 1.78
N ASP A 37 -13.70 -8.46 1.86
CA ASP A 37 -13.85 -7.68 3.09
C ASP A 37 -14.75 -8.41 4.11
N LYS A 38 -15.78 -9.13 3.66
CA LYS A 38 -16.57 -10.03 4.54
C LYS A 38 -15.67 -11.06 5.22
N TYR A 39 -14.80 -11.72 4.47
CA TYR A 39 -13.87 -12.70 5.05
C TYR A 39 -12.83 -12.06 5.96
N LYS A 40 -12.40 -10.83 5.67
CA LYS A 40 -11.51 -10.07 6.54
C LYS A 40 -12.20 -9.76 7.88
N LYS A 41 -13.45 -9.30 7.86
CA LYS A 41 -14.25 -9.07 9.07
C LYS A 41 -14.39 -10.34 9.92
N GLN A 42 -14.66 -11.48 9.28
CA GLN A 42 -14.73 -12.76 10.00
C GLN A 42 -13.39 -13.16 10.64
N VAL A 43 -12.24 -12.84 10.02
CA VAL A 43 -10.92 -13.07 10.64
C VAL A 43 -10.78 -12.23 11.91
N GLU A 44 -11.16 -10.95 11.87
CA GLU A 44 -11.06 -10.04 13.01
C GLU A 44 -11.97 -10.49 14.16
N GLU A 45 -13.21 -10.88 13.85
CA GLU A 45 -14.16 -11.44 14.81
C GLU A 45 -13.62 -12.73 15.46
N GLN A 46 -13.16 -13.68 14.65
CA GLN A 46 -12.62 -14.94 15.15
C GLN A 46 -11.34 -14.74 15.99
N GLN A 47 -10.51 -13.76 15.64
CA GLN A 47 -9.35 -13.36 16.44
C GLN A 47 -9.77 -12.76 17.79
N GLY A 48 -10.82 -11.93 17.81
CA GLY A 48 -11.40 -11.40 19.04
C GLY A 48 -11.88 -12.52 19.97
N ILE A 49 -12.66 -13.46 19.43
CA ILE A 49 -13.13 -14.64 20.16
C ILE A 49 -11.96 -15.46 20.68
N TYR A 50 -10.97 -15.76 19.83
CA TYR A 50 -9.80 -16.52 20.22
C TYR A 50 -9.01 -15.85 21.36
N LYS A 51 -8.86 -14.52 21.31
CA LYS A 51 -8.18 -13.77 22.37
C LYS A 51 -8.91 -13.90 23.71
N VAL A 52 -10.24 -13.78 23.71
CA VAL A 52 -11.05 -13.94 24.94
C VAL A 52 -10.96 -15.38 25.45
N LEU A 53 -11.09 -16.37 24.56
CA LEU A 53 -10.98 -17.78 24.92
C LEU A 53 -9.59 -18.13 25.47
N LEU A 54 -8.54 -17.54 24.89
CA LEU A 54 -7.17 -17.71 25.36
C LEU A 54 -6.99 -17.14 26.76
N GLU A 55 -7.53 -15.96 27.03
CA GLU A 55 -7.48 -15.36 28.37
C GLU A 55 -8.24 -16.22 29.39
N ALA A 56 -9.46 -16.66 29.06
CA ALA A 56 -10.24 -17.54 29.92
C ALA A 56 -9.51 -18.86 30.20
N TRP A 57 -8.87 -19.45 29.18
CA TRP A 57 -8.05 -20.65 29.33
C TRP A 57 -6.86 -20.40 30.26
N ILE A 58 -6.15 -19.27 30.11
CA ILE A 58 -5.03 -18.90 30.99
C ILE A 58 -5.50 -18.72 32.44
N GLN A 59 -6.63 -18.05 32.67
CA GLN A 59 -7.17 -17.86 34.02
C GLN A 59 -7.53 -19.19 34.68
N GLY A 60 -8.00 -20.18 33.89
CA GLY A 60 -8.29 -21.54 34.36
C GLY A 60 -7.08 -22.42 34.66
N LEU A 61 -5.86 -22.01 34.29
CA LEU A 61 -4.63 -22.75 34.60
C LEU A 61 -4.24 -22.63 36.08
N SER A 62 -3.41 -23.55 36.58
CA SER A 62 -2.79 -23.41 37.89
C SER A 62 -1.82 -22.21 37.94
N PRO A 63 -1.52 -21.64 39.13
CA PRO A 63 -0.53 -20.57 39.25
C PRO A 63 0.85 -20.95 38.67
N GLN A 64 1.25 -22.22 38.81
CA GLN A 64 2.50 -22.74 38.27
C GLN A 64 2.49 -22.75 36.73
N ASP A 65 1.43 -23.26 36.12
CA ASP A 65 1.32 -23.33 34.66
C ASP A 65 1.18 -21.94 34.03
N ARG A 66 0.48 -21.00 34.70
CA ARG A 66 0.42 -19.59 34.28
C ARG A 66 1.81 -18.94 34.29
N ALA A 67 2.63 -19.21 35.30
CA ALA A 67 3.99 -18.69 35.38
C ALA A 67 4.85 -19.23 34.24
N VAL A 68 4.78 -20.54 33.96
CA VAL A 68 5.46 -21.18 32.83
C VAL A 68 5.03 -20.57 31.50
N TYR A 69 3.71 -20.40 31.29
CA TYR A 69 3.17 -19.78 30.08
C TYR A 69 3.64 -18.33 29.89
N THR A 70 3.65 -17.54 30.97
CA THR A 70 4.09 -16.13 30.94
C THR A 70 5.59 -16.01 30.63
N GLN A 71 6.42 -16.89 31.21
CA GLN A 71 7.86 -16.94 30.92
C GLN A 71 8.14 -17.34 29.46
N PHE A 72 7.43 -18.36 28.95
CA PHE A 72 7.55 -18.80 27.57
C PHE A 72 7.15 -17.70 26.57
N THR A 73 6.02 -17.04 26.81
CA THR A 73 5.49 -16.00 25.92
C THR A 73 6.30 -14.70 25.96
N SER A 74 6.80 -14.28 27.13
CA SER A 74 7.65 -13.09 27.28
C SER A 74 9.01 -13.26 26.57
N THR A 75 9.64 -14.43 26.69
CA THR A 75 10.90 -14.76 26.00
C THR A 75 10.74 -14.69 24.48
N LYS A 76 9.62 -15.19 23.94
CA LYS A 76 9.31 -15.14 22.50
C LYS A 76 9.12 -13.71 21.97
N ARG A 77 8.72 -12.75 22.81
CA ARG A 77 8.60 -11.33 22.41
C ARG A 77 9.94 -10.59 22.48
N ARG A 78 10.81 -10.93 23.45
CA ARG A 78 12.13 -10.31 23.64
C ARG A 78 13.14 -10.67 22.54
N SER A 79 13.00 -11.82 21.89
CA SER A 79 13.89 -12.26 20.81
C SER A 79 13.77 -11.46 19.49
N SER A 80 12.84 -10.50 19.39
CA SER A 80 12.67 -9.65 18.19
C SER A 80 13.22 -8.23 18.32
N THR A 81 13.66 -7.79 19.51
CA THR A 81 14.34 -6.51 19.68
C THR A 81 15.84 -6.70 19.46
N LYS A 82 16.30 -6.31 18.27
CA LYS A 82 17.72 -6.15 17.90
C LYS A 82 18.44 -5.35 18.99
N ALA A 83 19.20 -6.02 19.85
CA ALA A 83 20.14 -5.38 20.75
C ALA A 83 21.12 -4.55 19.91
N ARG A 84 21.20 -3.26 20.22
CA ARG A 84 22.19 -2.32 19.70
C ARG A 84 23.52 -2.66 20.38
N SER A 85 24.36 -3.46 19.74
CA SER A 85 25.72 -3.76 20.18
C SER A 85 26.73 -3.08 19.24
N PRO A 86 27.86 -2.53 19.74
CA PRO A 86 28.87 -1.86 18.91
C PRO A 86 29.57 -2.85 17.96
N PRO A 87 30.18 -2.38 16.86
CA PRO A 87 30.73 -3.26 15.84
C PRO A 87 32.04 -3.93 16.30
N PRO A 88 32.16 -5.27 16.26
CA PRO A 88 33.46 -5.91 16.25
C PRO A 88 34.00 -6.00 14.82
N LEU A 89 35.31 -5.82 14.71
CA LEU A 89 36.09 -5.81 13.47
C LEU A 89 35.92 -7.11 12.68
N ARG A 90 36.03 -6.94 11.36
CA ARG A 90 35.75 -7.91 10.30
C ARG A 90 36.66 -9.14 10.37
N THR A 91 36.09 -10.34 10.25
CA THR A 91 36.63 -11.40 9.38
C THR A 91 35.52 -12.35 8.93
N CYS A 92 35.47 -12.65 7.64
CA CYS A 92 34.37 -13.25 6.90
C CYS A 92 34.50 -14.76 6.74
N LEU A 93 33.40 -15.51 6.86
CA LEU A 93 33.04 -16.64 5.98
C LEU A 93 31.50 -16.74 5.93
N THR A 94 30.89 -16.43 4.77
CA THR A 94 29.43 -16.39 4.59
C THR A 94 28.98 -17.31 3.47
N LEU A 95 28.41 -18.48 3.80
CA LEU A 95 27.40 -19.13 2.96
C LEU A 95 26.02 -18.81 3.55
N THR A 96 25.50 -17.61 3.24
CA THR A 96 24.23 -17.14 3.77
C THR A 96 23.12 -17.34 2.74
N ARG A 97 22.32 -18.38 2.96
CA ARG A 97 21.00 -18.61 2.36
C ARG A 97 20.19 -17.31 2.39
N ARG A 98 19.91 -16.73 1.22
CA ARG A 98 19.17 -15.47 1.06
C ARG A 98 17.75 -15.60 1.62
N ARG A 99 17.50 -15.05 2.81
CA ARG A 99 16.13 -14.75 3.29
C ARG A 99 15.62 -13.52 2.55
N VAL A 100 14.64 -13.71 1.67
CA VAL A 100 13.87 -12.61 1.06
C VAL A 100 13.02 -11.97 2.16
N THR A 101 13.34 -10.74 2.55
CA THR A 101 12.64 -10.02 3.62
C THR A 101 11.40 -9.31 3.08
N ARG A 102 10.37 -9.12 3.92
CA ARG A 102 9.11 -8.42 3.59
C ARG A 102 9.30 -7.06 2.90
N LEU A 103 10.40 -6.36 3.21
CA LEU A 103 10.78 -5.10 2.56
C LEU A 103 11.14 -5.27 1.07
N THR A 104 11.76 -6.39 0.69
CA THR A 104 12.07 -6.66 -0.73
C THR A 104 10.80 -6.93 -1.55
N LEU A 105 9.80 -7.63 -0.98
CA LEU A 105 8.51 -7.86 -1.63
C LEU A 105 7.66 -6.57 -1.75
N MET A 106 7.73 -5.67 -0.77
CA MET A 106 7.05 -4.37 -0.84
C MET A 106 7.70 -3.43 -1.88
N LYS A 107 9.04 -3.45 -2.00
CA LYS A 107 9.78 -2.67 -3.01
C LYS A 107 9.49 -3.10 -4.45
N THR A 108 9.27 -4.40 -4.70
CA THR A 108 8.89 -4.88 -6.04
C THR A 108 7.45 -4.49 -6.40
N THR A 109 6.53 -4.49 -5.44
CA THR A 109 5.13 -4.10 -5.64
C THR A 109 5.02 -2.62 -6.05
N ARG A 110 5.70 -1.73 -5.32
CA ARG A 110 5.72 -0.28 -5.64
C ARG A 110 6.37 0.01 -7.01
N ARG A 111 7.33 -0.82 -7.45
CA ARG A 111 7.95 -0.72 -8.80
C ARG A 111 7.00 -1.17 -9.92
N GLN A 112 6.19 -2.21 -9.71
CA GLN A 112 5.19 -2.67 -10.70
C GLN A 112 4.03 -1.66 -10.87
N GLU A 113 3.55 -1.06 -9.78
CA GLU A 113 2.54 0.01 -9.83
C GLU A 113 3.04 1.26 -10.57
N ALA A 114 4.30 1.67 -10.33
CA ALA A 114 4.91 2.79 -11.04
C ALA A 114 5.05 2.53 -12.55
N GLN A 115 5.34 1.29 -12.97
CA GLN A 115 5.41 0.92 -14.40
C GLN A 115 4.03 0.90 -15.07
N THR A 116 3.00 0.41 -14.39
CA THR A 116 1.62 0.44 -14.92
C THR A 116 1.06 1.86 -15.00
N ALA A 117 1.35 2.72 -14.01
CA ALA A 117 1.01 4.14 -14.06
C ALA A 117 1.67 4.86 -15.25
N LYS A 118 2.96 4.59 -15.51
CA LYS A 118 3.68 5.15 -16.67
C LYS A 118 3.12 4.67 -18.01
N ARG A 119 2.73 3.38 -18.13
CA ARG A 119 2.03 2.87 -19.34
C ARG A 119 0.68 3.57 -19.53
N LYS A 120 -0.14 3.70 -18.48
CA LYS A 120 -1.43 4.40 -18.54
C LYS A 120 -1.29 5.86 -18.97
N MET A 121 -0.32 6.59 -18.43
CA MET A 121 -0.05 7.97 -18.84
C MET A 121 0.44 8.08 -20.29
N ARG A 122 1.28 7.14 -20.76
CA ARG A 122 1.75 7.11 -22.16
C ARG A 122 0.60 6.81 -23.14
N THR A 123 -0.30 5.88 -22.79
CA THR A 123 -1.49 5.59 -23.59
C THR A 123 -2.46 6.77 -23.59
N LYS A 124 -2.68 7.42 -22.44
CA LYS A 124 -3.54 8.60 -22.33
C LYS A 124 -3.02 9.75 -23.20
N ARG A 125 -1.70 10.03 -23.16
CA ARG A 125 -1.05 11.01 -24.06
C ARG A 125 -1.15 10.64 -25.54
N ARG A 126 -1.14 9.34 -25.88
CA ARG A 126 -1.34 8.87 -27.25
C ARG A 126 -2.78 9.09 -27.73
N MET A 127 -3.77 8.84 -26.87
CA MET A 127 -5.19 9.05 -27.18
C MET A 127 -5.51 10.54 -27.34
N THR A 128 -5.01 11.40 -26.45
CA THR A 128 -5.20 12.86 -26.55
C THR A 128 -4.45 13.49 -27.74
N LYS A 129 -3.47 12.79 -28.34
CA LYS A 129 -2.78 13.27 -29.56
C LYS A 129 -3.53 12.93 -30.84
N ILE A 130 -4.43 11.94 -30.80
CA ILE A 130 -5.25 11.55 -31.95
C ILE A 130 -6.54 12.40 -32.02
N GLU A 131 -6.99 12.94 -30.90
CA GLU A 131 -8.21 13.75 -30.78
C GLU A 131 -7.91 15.26 -30.74
N ALA A 132 -7.12 15.76 -31.70
CA ALA A 132 -7.03 17.19 -31.98
C ALA A 132 -8.04 17.53 -33.09
N PRO A 133 -8.98 18.47 -32.89
CA PRO A 133 -9.98 18.81 -33.91
C PRO A 133 -9.27 19.37 -35.16
N ARG A 134 -9.53 18.77 -36.32
CA ARG A 134 -9.19 19.38 -37.61
C ARG A 134 -9.98 20.69 -37.72
N ARG A 135 -9.32 21.85 -37.65
CA ARG A 135 -9.90 23.12 -38.10
C ARG A 135 -10.18 23.01 -39.60
N ASN A 136 -11.44 23.12 -39.99
CA ASN A 136 -11.84 23.31 -41.39
C ASN A 136 -11.45 24.74 -41.82
N PRO A 137 -10.71 24.93 -42.94
CA PRO A 137 -10.40 26.24 -43.48
C PRO A 137 -11.42 26.61 -44.56
N ALA A 138 -12.63 27.01 -44.18
CA ALA A 138 -13.59 27.57 -45.14
C ALA A 138 -14.60 28.46 -44.44
N THR A 139 -14.20 29.71 -44.18
CA THR A 139 -15.04 30.92 -44.21
C THR A 139 -14.12 32.12 -43.98
N LEU A 140 -13.52 32.61 -45.07
CA LEU A 140 -13.04 33.99 -45.15
C LEU A 140 -14.19 34.83 -45.70
N SER A 141 -14.66 35.81 -44.94
CA SER A 141 -15.34 36.98 -45.49
C SER A 141 -14.94 38.20 -44.67
N LEU A 142 -14.37 39.15 -45.40
CA LEU A 142 -13.82 40.43 -44.98
C LEU A 142 -14.84 41.28 -44.21
N THR A 143 -14.38 42.04 -43.21
CA THR A 143 -14.67 43.49 -43.15
C THR A 143 -13.51 44.21 -42.48
N SER A 144 -12.92 45.12 -43.26
CA SER A 144 -12.03 46.21 -42.86
C SER A 144 -12.64 47.10 -41.78
N SER A 145 -11.83 47.53 -40.81
CA SER A 145 -11.51 48.96 -40.58
C SER A 145 -10.91 49.17 -39.18
N ALA A 146 -9.67 49.67 -39.15
CA ALA A 146 -9.09 50.36 -37.99
C ALA A 146 -9.75 51.76 -37.84
N PRO A 147 -9.65 52.41 -36.67
CA PRO A 147 -8.51 53.32 -36.50
C PRO A 147 -7.94 53.46 -35.06
N SER A 148 -6.65 53.81 -35.06
CA SER A 148 -5.97 54.86 -34.28
C SER A 148 -6.03 54.93 -32.74
N ALA A 149 -4.84 54.67 -32.17
CA ALA A 149 -4.09 55.50 -31.21
C ALA A 149 -4.83 56.22 -30.06
N SER A 150 -4.43 55.88 -28.82
CA SER A 150 -4.10 56.92 -27.85
C SER A 150 -3.00 56.44 -26.91
N LEU A 151 -1.96 57.25 -26.82
CA LEU A 151 -0.89 57.22 -25.83
C LEU A 151 -1.51 57.55 -24.46
N ASP A 152 -1.12 56.84 -23.41
CA ASP A 152 -0.78 57.53 -22.18
C ASP A 152 0.32 56.81 -21.41
N ARG A 153 1.38 57.59 -21.17
CA ARG A 153 2.42 57.36 -20.18
C ARG A 153 1.86 57.78 -18.83
N THR A 154 2.26 57.10 -17.75
CA THR A 154 2.67 57.63 -16.42
C THR A 154 2.72 56.40 -15.50
N GLY A 155 3.89 55.91 -15.09
CA GLY A 155 4.68 56.40 -13.94
C GLY A 155 4.66 55.28 -12.88
N CYS A 156 5.68 54.44 -12.78
CA CYS A 156 6.92 54.58 -12.00
C CYS A 156 6.76 54.23 -10.50
N ALA A 157 7.74 53.46 -10.01
CA ALA A 157 8.06 53.08 -8.63
C ALA A 157 7.11 52.05 -7.96
N GLY A 158 7.60 51.03 -7.24
CA GLY A 158 8.95 50.70 -6.80
C GLY A 158 8.86 49.95 -5.47
N HIS A 159 9.63 48.86 -5.37
CA HIS A 159 10.12 48.15 -4.17
C HIS A 159 9.10 47.61 -3.13
N ALA A 160 9.02 46.30 -2.85
CA ALA A 160 10.02 45.35 -2.35
C ALA A 160 10.38 45.52 -0.86
N SER A 161 10.18 44.43 -0.11
CA SER A 161 10.81 44.08 1.18
C SER A 161 10.43 44.97 2.39
N SER A 162 10.42 44.53 3.64
CA SER A 162 10.71 43.27 4.34
C SER A 162 10.26 43.47 5.79
N ALA A 163 9.88 42.39 6.47
CA ALA A 163 10.16 41.98 7.86
C ALA A 163 10.07 42.96 9.05
N ASP A 164 10.01 42.34 10.23
CA ASP A 164 10.17 42.89 11.59
C ASP A 164 8.90 43.54 12.19
N HIS A 165 8.51 43.33 13.46
CA HIS A 165 9.25 42.97 14.67
C HIS A 165 8.27 42.62 15.83
N HIS A 166 8.79 41.96 16.88
CA HIS A 166 8.48 42.09 18.34
C HIS A 166 7.02 41.93 18.85
N ALA A 167 6.69 41.00 19.75
CA ALA A 167 6.96 40.91 21.20
C ALA A 167 6.04 41.79 22.08
N ASP A 168 5.86 41.37 23.35
CA ASP A 168 4.87 41.74 24.40
C ASP A 168 3.51 41.01 24.28
N GLN A 169 2.96 40.35 25.31
CA GLN A 169 3.16 40.37 26.77
C GLN A 169 2.80 39.01 27.36
#